data_AF-A0A957FTS4-F1
#
_entry.id   AF-A0A957FTS4-F1
#
_cell.length_a   1.000
_cell.length_b   1.000
_cell.length_c   1.000
_cell.angle_alpha   90.00
_cell.angle_beta   90.00
_cell.angle_gamma   90.00
#
_symmetry.space_group_name_H-M   'P 1'
#
loop_
_entity.id
_entity.type
_entity.pdbx_description
1 polymer ?
#
loop_
_entity_poly.entity_id
_entity_poly.type
_entity_poly.pdbx_seq_one_letter_code
_entity_poly.pdbx_strand_id
1 'polypeptide(L)'
;MASSLEKLAASHGVTIDWRSFELRPREAPPLPPEYREKIMAGRPRLYAIAKEQYGLDLNQGPWGIDSRPALMGAKYAEAQGAGPAYHDGVLHAYWHEAKNIAETEVLVAI
;
A
#
# COMPACT_ATOMS: atom_id res chain seq x y z
N MET A 1 2.98 -13.40 6.91
CA MET A 1 1.54 -13.58 7.18
C MET A 1 0.79 -12.95 6.02
N ALA A 2 -0.22 -13.65 5.49
CA ALA A 2 -0.80 -13.38 4.18
C ALA A 2 -2.15 -12.64 4.28
N SER A 3 -2.33 -11.62 3.44
CA SER A 3 -3.60 -10.98 3.10
C SER A 3 -4.64 -11.97 2.55
N SER A 4 -5.89 -11.53 2.41
CA SER A 4 -6.97 -12.36 1.85
C SER A 4 -6.67 -12.84 0.43
N LEU A 5 -6.01 -12.02 -0.40
CA LEU A 5 -5.65 -12.38 -1.77
C LEU A 5 -4.55 -13.44 -1.83
N GLU A 6 -3.49 -13.30 -1.03
CA GLU A 6 -2.42 -14.30 -0.93
C GLU A 6 -2.95 -15.65 -0.41
N LYS A 7 -3.86 -15.63 0.58
CA LYS A 7 -4.56 -16.85 1.06
C LYS A 7 -5.37 -17.50 -0.07
N LEU A 8 -6.07 -16.70 -0.88
CA LEU A 8 -6.86 -17.19 -2.02
C LEU A 8 -5.96 -17.82 -3.09
N ALA A 9 -4.88 -17.16 -3.48
CA ALA A 9 -3.89 -17.71 -4.43
C ALA A 9 -3.34 -19.06 -3.97
N ALA A 10 -2.95 -19.15 -2.68
CA ALA A 10 -2.40 -20.37 -2.10
C ALA A 10 -3.42 -21.52 -2.03
N SER A 11 -4.70 -21.23 -1.80
CA SER A 11 -5.73 -22.26 -1.56
C SER A 11 -6.50 -22.68 -2.83
N HIS A 12 -6.59 -21.81 -3.83
CA HIS A 12 -7.44 -22.02 -5.01
C HIS A 12 -6.68 -21.95 -6.35
N GLY A 13 -5.35 -21.80 -6.32
CA GLY A 13 -4.52 -21.79 -7.53
C GLY A 13 -4.82 -20.63 -8.47
N VAL A 14 -5.31 -19.50 -7.94
CA VAL A 14 -5.60 -18.31 -8.73
C VAL A 14 -4.34 -17.47 -8.95
N THR A 15 -4.22 -16.89 -10.14
CA THR A 15 -3.18 -15.91 -10.44
C THR A 15 -3.65 -14.51 -10.01
N ILE A 16 -2.77 -13.77 -9.33
CA ILE A 16 -3.01 -12.37 -8.97
C ILE A 16 -2.26 -11.49 -9.95
N ASP A 17 -3.00 -10.59 -10.59
CA ASP A 17 -2.46 -9.52 -11.44
C ASP A 17 -2.65 -8.18 -10.72
N TRP A 18 -1.54 -7.61 -10.23
CA TRP A 18 -1.56 -6.37 -9.47
C TRP A 18 -1.65 -5.16 -10.42
N ARG A 19 -2.73 -4.39 -10.31
CA ARG A 19 -2.93 -3.17 -11.08
C ARG A 19 -2.79 -1.94 -10.18
N SER A 20 -1.61 -1.33 -10.23
CA SER A 20 -1.31 -0.05 -9.57
C SER A 20 -2.05 1.12 -10.26
N PHE A 21 -2.68 1.99 -9.47
CA PHE A 21 -3.36 3.20 -9.94
C PHE A 21 -3.37 4.29 -8.86
N GLU A 22 -3.58 5.55 -9.27
CA GLU A 22 -3.69 6.68 -8.35
C GLU A 22 -5.08 6.74 -7.72
N LEU A 23 -5.15 6.55 -6.40
CA LEU A 23 -6.40 6.77 -5.65
C LEU A 23 -6.75 8.27 -5.57
N ARG A 24 -5.72 9.11 -5.41
CA ARG A 24 -5.83 10.58 -5.51
C ARG A 24 -4.62 11.09 -6.29
N PRO A 25 -4.82 11.63 -7.51
CA PRO A 25 -3.75 12.27 -8.26
C PRO A 25 -3.17 13.47 -7.50
N ARG A 26 -1.91 13.82 -7.77
CA ARG A 26 -1.24 15.02 -7.22
C ARG A 26 -2.05 16.28 -7.49
N GLU A 27 -2.74 16.34 -8.64
CA GLU A 27 -3.52 17.49 -9.11
C GLU A 27 -4.90 17.57 -8.44
N ALA A 28 -5.30 16.56 -7.66
CA ALA A 28 -6.58 16.57 -6.97
C ALA A 28 -6.64 17.70 -5.92
N PRO A 29 -7.82 18.31 -5.71
CA PRO A 29 -7.98 19.31 -4.66
C PRO A 29 -7.65 18.73 -3.27
N PRO A 30 -7.28 19.58 -2.30
CA PRO A 30 -7.00 19.12 -0.95
C PRO A 30 -8.22 18.41 -0.35
N LEU A 31 -7.96 17.42 0.50
CA LEU A 31 -9.01 16.71 1.23
C LEU A 31 -9.72 17.69 2.19
N PRO A 32 -11.07 17.74 2.19
CA PRO A 32 -11.81 18.50 3.18
C PRO A 32 -11.44 18.05 4.61
N PRO A 33 -11.31 18.98 5.58
CA PRO A 33 -10.94 18.65 6.96
C PRO A 33 -11.85 17.57 7.58
N GLU A 34 -13.16 17.66 7.38
CA GLU A 34 -14.15 16.70 7.88
C GLU A 34 -13.91 15.28 7.36
N TYR A 35 -13.45 15.15 6.11
CA TYR A 35 -13.15 13.84 5.54
C TYR A 35 -11.89 13.24 6.14
N ARG A 36 -10.89 14.08 6.43
CA ARG A 36 -9.68 13.67 7.16
C ARG A 36 -10.04 13.17 8.57
N GLU A 37 -10.92 13.88 9.28
CA GLU A 37 -11.37 13.48 10.61
C GLU A 37 -12.06 12.12 10.59
N LYS A 38 -12.93 11.86 9.61
CA LYS A 38 -13.57 10.55 9.43
C LYS A 38 -12.57 9.42 9.25
N ILE A 39 -11.52 9.63 8.45
CA ILE A 39 -10.46 8.64 8.26
C ILE A 39 -9.72 8.38 9.57
N MET A 40 -9.32 9.44 10.28
CA MET A 40 -8.59 9.30 11.53
C MET A 40 -9.43 8.60 12.61
N ALA A 41 -10.74 8.89 12.66
CA ALA A 41 -11.68 8.21 13.56
C ALA A 41 -11.86 6.72 13.22
N GLY A 42 -11.77 6.33 11.95
CA GLY A 42 -11.85 4.94 11.50
C GLY A 42 -10.57 4.13 11.69
N ARG A 43 -9.42 4.80 11.86
CA ARG A 43 -8.10 4.16 11.89
C ARG A 43 -7.93 3.12 13.02
N PRO A 44 -8.39 3.34 14.27
CA PRO A 44 -8.30 2.32 15.31
C PRO A 44 -9.02 1.02 14.93
N ARG A 45 -10.21 1.13 14.31
CA ARG A 45 -10.97 -0.04 13.85
C ARG A 45 -10.28 -0.78 12.73
N LEU A 46 -9.66 -0.07 11.78
CA LEU A 46 -8.84 -0.68 10.72
C LEU A 46 -7.70 -1.51 11.33
N TYR A 47 -6.99 -0.97 12.31
CA TYR A 47 -5.86 -1.64 12.96
C TYR A 47 -6.32 -2.87 13.74
N ALA A 48 -7.44 -2.77 14.47
CA ALA A 48 -8.04 -3.90 15.16
C ALA A 48 -8.40 -5.04 14.18
N ILE A 49 -9.07 -4.73 13.06
CA ILE A 49 -9.41 -5.72 12.02
C ILE A 49 -8.16 -6.38 11.44
N ALA A 50 -7.14 -5.58 11.11
CA ALA A 50 -5.88 -6.10 10.57
C ALA A 50 -5.22 -7.09 11.53
N LYS A 51 -5.18 -6.76 12.82
CA LYS A 51 -4.60 -7.62 13.85
C LYS A 51 -5.44 -8.87 14.10
N GLU A 52 -6.74 -8.70 14.34
CA GLU A 52 -7.64 -9.78 14.78
C GLU A 52 -7.94 -10.79 13.68
N GLN A 53 -8.15 -10.32 12.44
CA GLN A 53 -8.58 -11.20 11.34
C GLN A 53 -7.41 -11.69 10.47
N TYR A 54 -6.34 -10.90 10.39
CA TYR A 54 -5.23 -11.17 9.48
C TYR A 54 -3.88 -11.37 10.18
N GLY A 55 -3.82 -11.12 11.51
CA GLY A 55 -2.56 -11.17 12.25
C GLY A 55 -1.57 -10.09 11.83
N LEU A 56 -2.02 -9.04 11.16
CA LEU A 56 -1.15 -8.00 10.61
C LEU A 56 -1.03 -6.83 11.60
N ASP A 57 0.20 -6.55 12.01
CA ASP A 57 0.54 -5.34 12.76
C ASP A 57 0.78 -4.19 11.78
N LEU A 58 -0.20 -3.27 11.69
CA LEU A 58 -0.08 -2.10 10.84
C LEU A 58 0.71 -0.99 11.53
N ASN A 59 1.65 -0.43 10.78
CA ASN A 59 2.44 0.74 11.13
C ASN A 59 2.57 1.59 9.87
N GLN A 60 1.50 2.32 9.58
CA GLN A 60 1.38 3.18 8.42
C GLN A 60 2.44 4.29 8.41
N GLY A 61 3.04 4.51 7.24
CA GLY A 61 3.92 5.64 6.97
C GLY A 61 3.20 6.98 6.94
N PRO A 62 3.86 8.05 6.48
CA PRO A 62 3.31 9.39 6.53
C PRO A 62 1.98 9.51 5.76
N TRP A 63 1.08 10.32 6.31
CA TRP A 63 -0.23 10.58 5.71
C TRP A 63 -0.14 11.66 4.63
N GLY A 64 -0.92 11.52 3.56
CA GLY A 64 -1.05 12.56 2.53
C GLY A 64 0.17 12.70 1.61
N ILE A 65 0.98 11.64 1.51
CA ILE A 65 2.12 11.58 0.59
C ILE A 65 1.64 11.44 -0.85
N ASP A 66 2.49 11.86 -1.78
CA ASP A 66 2.30 11.61 -3.21
C ASP A 66 2.88 10.24 -3.58
N SER A 67 2.02 9.25 -3.80
CA SER A 67 2.44 7.90 -4.15
C SER A 67 2.76 7.70 -5.63
N ARG A 68 2.65 8.74 -6.48
CA ARG A 68 2.97 8.66 -7.91
C ARG A 68 4.34 8.04 -8.21
N PRO A 69 5.45 8.38 -7.50
CA PRO A 69 6.74 7.75 -7.73
C PRO A 69 6.70 6.22 -7.55
N ALA A 70 6.06 5.73 -6.48
CA ALA A 70 5.90 4.30 -6.25
C ALA A 70 5.05 3.62 -7.35
N LEU A 71 4.02 4.30 -7.84
CA LEU A 71 3.17 3.78 -8.91
C LEU A 71 3.91 3.70 -10.26
N MET A 72 4.75 4.68 -10.57
CA MET A 72 5.64 4.61 -11.73
C MET A 72 6.66 3.48 -11.59
N GLY A 73 7.24 3.30 -10.40
CA GLY A 73 8.13 2.19 -10.10
C GLY A 73 7.45 0.82 -10.28
N ALA A 74 6.17 0.71 -9.92
CA ALA A 74 5.40 -0.51 -10.15
C ALA A 74 5.28 -0.84 -11.65
N LYS A 75 5.02 0.16 -12.50
CA LYS A 75 4.97 -0.03 -13.97
C LYS A 75 6.33 -0.45 -14.54
N TYR A 76 7.41 0.12 -14.02
CA TYR A 76 8.75 -0.31 -14.40
C TYR A 76 9.02 -1.76 -13.97
N ALA A 77 8.75 -2.12 -12.71
CA ALA A 77 8.94 -3.47 -12.20
C ALA A 77 8.07 -4.50 -12.94
N GLU A 78 6.82 -4.18 -13.27
CA GLU A 78 5.96 -4.99 -14.15
C GLU A 78 6.65 -5.28 -15.49
N ALA A 79 7.22 -4.26 -16.14
CA ALA A 79 7.93 -4.41 -17.42
C ALA A 79 9.22 -5.25 -17.30
N GLN A 80 9.82 -5.33 -16.10
CA GLN A 80 10.99 -6.16 -15.81
C GLN A 80 10.63 -7.57 -15.28
N GLY A 81 9.34 -7.91 -15.16
CA GLY A 81 8.89 -9.18 -14.58
C GLY A 81 9.01 -9.27 -13.06
N ALA A 82 9.28 -8.14 -12.38
CA ALA A 82 9.45 -8.03 -10.93
C ALA A 82 8.25 -7.36 -10.23
N GLY A 83 7.12 -7.18 -10.93
CA GLY A 83 5.93 -6.48 -10.43
C GLY A 83 5.43 -6.95 -9.05
N PRO A 84 5.22 -8.28 -8.83
CA PRO A 84 4.78 -8.79 -7.52
C PRO A 84 5.77 -8.48 -6.38
N ALA A 85 7.07 -8.70 -6.60
CA ALA A 85 8.08 -8.42 -5.58
C ALA A 85 8.14 -6.93 -5.21
N TYR A 86 8.05 -6.05 -6.21
CA TYR A 86 8.00 -4.61 -5.99
C TYR A 86 6.73 -4.18 -5.26
N HIS A 87 5.58 -4.75 -5.63
CA HIS A 87 4.30 -4.49 -4.95
C HIS A 87 4.38 -4.84 -3.46
N ASP A 88 4.87 -6.03 -3.14
CA ASP A 88 5.02 -6.51 -1.77
C ASP A 88 6.00 -5.61 -0.99
N GLY A 89 7.13 -5.24 -1.59
CA GLY A 89 8.12 -4.36 -1.00
C GLY A 89 7.59 -2.96 -0.68
N VAL A 90 6.85 -2.35 -1.61
CA VAL A 90 6.20 -1.04 -1.40
C VAL A 90 5.16 -1.10 -0.28
N LEU A 91 4.29 -2.13 -0.29
CA LEU A 91 3.30 -2.29 0.78
C LEU A 91 3.97 -2.53 2.13
N HIS A 92 5.03 -3.34 2.19
CA HIS A 92 5.77 -3.58 3.43
C HIS A 92 6.42 -2.30 3.95
N ALA A 93 7.13 -1.56 3.09
CA ALA A 93 7.76 -0.30 3.45
C ALA A 93 6.74 0.71 4.02
N TYR A 94 5.57 0.84 3.38
CA TYR A 94 4.57 1.82 3.82
C TYR A 94 3.73 1.35 5.01
N TRP A 95 3.24 0.11 5.02
CA TRP A 95 2.25 -0.36 6.01
C TRP A 95 2.85 -1.07 7.22
N HIS A 96 4.12 -1.44 7.18
CA HIS A 96 4.79 -2.14 8.28
C HIS A 96 6.01 -1.37 8.80
N GLU A 97 6.82 -0.79 7.90
CA GLU A 97 8.03 -0.06 8.31
C GLU A 97 7.80 1.45 8.53
N ALA A 98 6.58 1.94 8.28
CA ALA A 98 6.22 3.35 8.32
C ALA A 98 7.11 4.28 7.47
N LYS A 99 7.68 3.78 6.36
CA LYS A 99 8.52 4.57 5.45
C LYS A 99 7.69 5.47 4.54
N ASN A 100 8.34 6.52 4.04
CA ASN A 100 7.76 7.44 3.06
C ASN A 100 8.04 6.96 1.63
N ILE A 101 7.06 6.30 0.99
CA ILE A 101 7.19 5.81 -0.38
C ILE A 101 7.09 6.90 -1.47
N ALA A 102 7.01 8.18 -1.08
CA ALA A 102 7.21 9.29 -2.02
C ALA A 102 8.70 9.63 -2.22
N GLU A 103 9.59 9.14 -1.35
CA GLU A 103 11.03 9.38 -1.42
C GLU A 103 11.70 8.37 -2.33
N THR A 104 12.57 8.85 -3.22
CA THR A 104 13.23 7.99 -4.21
C THR A 104 14.19 7.02 -3.52
N GLU A 105 14.85 7.47 -2.46
CA GLU A 105 15.79 6.69 -1.66
C GLU A 105 15.11 5.48 -1.02
N VAL A 106 13.86 5.64 -0.56
CA VAL A 106 13.04 4.54 -0.04
C VAL A 106 12.71 3.54 -1.14
N LEU A 107 12.34 4.04 -2.33
CA LEU A 107 11.96 3.18 -3.46
C LEU A 107 13.15 2.43 -4.08
N VAL A 108 14.36 3.00 -4.05
CA VAL A 108 15.58 2.34 -4.53
C VAL A 108 16.03 1.21 -3.58
N ALA A 109 15.63 1.26 -2.31
CA ALA A 109 15.91 0.23 -1.33
C ALA A 109 14.90 -0.93 -1.35
N ILE A 110 13.87 -0.87 -2.21
CA ILE A 110 12.87 -1.92 -2.45
C ILE A 110 13.31 -2.75 -3.66
#